data_AF-A0A5C4N3W3-F1
#
_entry.id   AF-A0A5C4N3W3-F1
#
_cell.length_a   1.000
_cell.length_b   1.000
_cell.length_c   1.000
_cell.angle_alpha   90.00
_cell.angle_beta   90.00
_cell.angle_gamma   90.00
#
_symmetry.space_group_name_H-M   'P 1'
#
loop_
_entity.id
_entity.type
_entity.pdbx_description
1 polymer ?
#
loop_
_entity_poly.entity_id
_entity_poly.type
_entity_poly.pdbx_seq_one_letter_code
_entity_poly.pdbx_strand_id
1 'polypeptide(L)'
;MEAQLRRVLPQGYRLEVVRHGPGSAAFALDPDLPGLALAEDVLEELLGRRPLRVAMGATIPVGEVFARHLGAGTVFFSFSTADEDYHAPNEFFRLSSFRTGLKAWVRLLERLGRELR
;
A
#
# COMPACT_ATOMS: atom_id res chain seq x y z
N MET A 1 -21.87 -1.12 4.02
CA MET A 1 -22.13 -0.50 2.70
C MET A 1 -23.48 -0.93 2.11
N GLU A 2 -23.70 -2.22 1.81
CA GLU A 2 -24.96 -2.65 1.17
C GLU A 2 -26.22 -2.26 1.94
N ALA A 3 -26.26 -2.49 3.26
CA ALA A 3 -27.38 -2.07 4.10
C ALA A 3 -27.65 -0.56 4.00
N GLN A 4 -26.59 0.26 3.92
CA GLN A 4 -26.70 1.70 3.73
C GLN A 4 -27.32 2.03 2.36
N LEU A 5 -26.82 1.41 1.28
CA LEU A 5 -27.32 1.62 -0.07
C LEU A 5 -28.81 1.27 -0.19
N ARG A 6 -29.23 0.17 0.43
CA ARG A 6 -30.65 -0.23 0.49
C ARG A 6 -31.49 0.77 1.28
N ARG A 7 -30.96 1.29 2.41
CA ARG A 7 -31.66 2.26 3.26
C ARG A 7 -31.92 3.59 2.57
N VAL A 8 -30.99 4.03 1.72
CA VAL A 8 -31.08 5.33 1.03
C VAL A 8 -31.61 5.22 -0.40
N LEU A 9 -32.14 4.06 -0.80
CA LEU A 9 -32.64 3.83 -2.15
C LEU A 9 -33.83 4.76 -2.44
N PRO A 10 -33.73 5.67 -3.43
CA PRO A 10 -34.83 6.58 -3.74
C PRO A 10 -36.05 5.83 -4.29
N GLN A 11 -37.24 6.36 -4.03
CA GLN A 11 -38.48 5.82 -4.57
C GLN A 11 -38.45 5.80 -6.11
N GLY A 12 -38.95 4.72 -6.71
CA GLY A 12 -38.98 4.55 -8.16
C GLY A 12 -37.72 3.90 -8.78
N TYR A 13 -36.70 3.59 -7.98
CA TYR A 13 -35.47 2.93 -8.44
C TYR A 13 -35.36 1.48 -7.93
N ARG A 14 -34.61 0.64 -8.64
CA ARG A 14 -34.29 -0.75 -8.27
C ARG A 14 -32.77 -0.86 -8.05
N LEU A 15 -32.38 -1.48 -6.93
CA LEU A 15 -30.98 -1.81 -6.63
C LEU A 15 -30.77 -3.32 -6.75
N GLU A 16 -29.80 -3.70 -7.59
CA GLU A 16 -29.29 -5.06 -7.69
C GLU A 16 -27.81 -5.06 -7.28
N VAL A 17 -27.43 -5.99 -6.40
CA VAL A 17 -26.06 -6.12 -5.89
C VAL A 17 -25.52 -7.47 -6.33
N VAL A 18 -24.55 -7.46 -7.24
CA VAL A 18 -23.85 -8.66 -7.72
C VAL A 18 -22.45 -8.67 -7.11
N ARG A 19 -22.11 -9.73 -6.38
CA ARG A 19 -20.82 -9.89 -5.72
C ARG A 19 -19.96 -10.89 -6.49
N HIS A 20 -18.71 -10.52 -6.75
CA HIS A 20 -17.70 -11.39 -7.33
C HIS A 20 -16.73 -11.82 -6.22
N GLY A 21 -17.13 -12.82 -5.44
CA GLY A 21 -16.35 -13.34 -4.31
C GLY A 21 -16.55 -12.59 -2.98
N PRO A 22 -15.79 -12.96 -1.93
CA PRO A 22 -15.95 -12.40 -0.59
C PRO A 22 -15.46 -10.95 -0.47
N GLY A 23 -14.76 -10.43 -1.48
CA GLY A 23 -14.08 -9.14 -1.43
C GLY A 23 -12.75 -9.23 -0.67
N SER A 24 -12.11 -8.08 -0.48
CA SER A 24 -10.88 -7.94 0.30
C SER A 24 -11.17 -7.11 1.55
N ALA A 25 -10.66 -7.55 2.69
CA ALA A 25 -10.75 -6.80 3.93
C ALA A 25 -9.86 -5.55 3.86
N ALA A 26 -10.26 -4.49 4.55
CA ALA A 26 -9.44 -3.31 4.72
C ALA A 26 -8.21 -3.66 5.56
N PHE A 27 -7.05 -3.13 5.16
CA PHE A 27 -5.80 -3.33 5.85
C PHE A 27 -5.27 -1.98 6.36
N ALA A 28 -4.82 -1.97 7.62
CA ALA A 28 -4.08 -0.87 8.20
C ALA A 28 -2.74 -1.42 8.70
N LEU A 29 -1.66 -0.76 8.28
CA LEU A 29 -0.32 -1.05 8.74
C LEU A 29 -0.18 -0.61 10.20
N ASP A 30 0.48 -1.43 11.03
CA ASP A 30 0.84 -1.07 12.40
C ASP A 30 1.92 0.03 12.41
N PRO A 31 1.63 1.25 12.91
CA PRO A 31 2.58 2.36 12.90
C PRO A 31 3.86 2.12 13.71
N ASP A 32 3.87 1.11 14.58
CA ASP A 32 5.00 0.74 15.43
C ASP A 32 5.80 -0.44 14.85
N LEU A 33 5.48 -0.90 13.63
CA LEU A 33 6.20 -1.97 12.97
C LEU A 33 7.68 -1.58 12.78
N PRO A 34 8.66 -2.35 13.30
CA PRO A 34 10.08 -1.99 13.19
C PRO A 34 10.54 -1.80 11.74
N GLY A 35 10.03 -2.63 10.83
CA GLY A 35 10.32 -2.52 9.40
C GLY A 35 9.85 -1.19 8.78
N LEU A 36 8.83 -0.54 9.34
CA LEU A 36 8.40 0.78 8.89
C LEU A 36 9.44 1.84 9.25
N ALA A 37 9.91 1.85 10.50
CA ALA A 37 10.94 2.80 10.94
C ALA A 37 12.22 2.67 10.10
N LEU A 38 12.66 1.43 9.83
CA LEU A 38 13.81 1.18 8.95
C LEU A 38 13.60 1.70 7.52
N ALA A 39 12.40 1.52 6.97
CA ALA A 39 12.07 2.05 5.65
C ALA A 39 12.08 3.58 5.64
N GLU A 40 11.58 4.24 6.69
CA GLU A 40 11.60 5.70 6.83
C GLU A 40 13.05 6.23 6.87
N ASP A 41 13.92 5.62 7.67
CA ASP A 41 15.32 6.03 7.80
C ASP A 41 16.09 5.84 6.49
N VAL A 42 15.87 4.73 5.78
CA VAL A 42 16.50 4.49 4.46
C VAL A 42 16.07 5.55 3.45
N LEU A 43 14.79 5.91 3.44
CA LEU A 43 14.26 6.94 2.53
C LEU A 43 14.76 8.33 2.92
N GLU A 44 14.84 8.65 4.22
CA GLU A 44 15.38 9.92 4.70
C GLU A 44 16.82 10.13 4.25
N GLU A 45 17.66 9.11 4.36
CA GLU A 45 19.05 9.17 3.90
C GLU A 45 19.19 9.30 2.38
N LEU A 46 18.31 8.66 1.62
CA LEU A 46 18.36 8.68 0.16
C LEU A 46 17.79 9.97 -0.43
N LEU A 47 16.77 10.54 0.21
CA LEU A 47 15.99 11.67 -0.32
C LEU A 47 16.26 12.98 0.42
N GLY A 48 17.02 12.93 1.53
CA GLY A 48 17.40 14.08 2.35
C GLY A 48 16.27 14.64 3.22
N ARG A 49 15.12 13.96 3.29
CA ARG A 49 13.95 14.36 4.08
C ARG A 49 13.18 13.14 4.56
N ARG A 50 12.73 13.15 5.81
CA ARG A 50 11.87 12.09 6.36
C ARG A 50 10.57 11.96 5.55
N PRO A 51 10.21 10.74 5.11
CA PRO A 51 8.96 10.54 4.37
C PRO A 51 7.74 10.76 5.26
N LEU A 52 6.61 11.08 4.61
CA LEU A 52 5.32 11.21 5.29
C LEU A 52 4.62 9.86 5.34
N ARG A 53 3.97 9.56 6.47
CA ARG A 53 3.02 8.45 6.58
C ARG A 53 1.70 8.88 5.97
N VAL A 54 1.25 8.15 4.95
CA VAL A 54 -0.01 8.43 4.25
C VAL A 54 -0.84 7.14 4.12
N ALA A 55 -2.16 7.29 4.23
CA ALA A 55 -3.09 6.25 3.77
C ALA A 55 -3.38 6.50 2.28
N MET A 56 -3.52 5.43 1.50
CA MET A 56 -3.82 5.52 0.08
C MET A 56 -5.12 4.80 -0.26
N GLY A 57 -5.87 5.37 -1.20
CA GLY A 57 -7.01 4.68 -1.82
C GLY A 57 -6.49 3.64 -2.80
N ALA A 58 -6.55 2.37 -2.42
CA ALA A 58 -6.28 1.21 -3.28
C ALA A 58 -6.76 -0.05 -2.56
N THR A 59 -6.73 -1.20 -3.24
CA THR A 59 -6.91 -2.50 -2.60
C THR A 59 -5.74 -3.40 -2.95
N ILE A 60 -4.89 -3.67 -1.96
CA ILE A 60 -3.76 -4.61 -2.08
C ILE A 60 -3.98 -5.72 -1.05
N PRO A 61 -4.67 -6.83 -1.41
CA PRO A 61 -5.18 -7.79 -0.44
C PRO A 61 -4.09 -8.49 0.40
N VAL A 62 -2.87 -8.58 -0.14
CA VAL A 62 -1.79 -9.35 0.48
C VAL A 62 -1.43 -8.86 1.89
N GLY A 63 -1.62 -7.57 2.21
CA GLY A 63 -1.35 -7.04 3.55
C GLY A 63 -2.22 -7.69 4.63
N GLU A 64 -3.53 -7.81 4.37
CA GLU A 64 -4.44 -8.52 5.30
C GLU A 64 -4.15 -10.01 5.33
N VAL A 65 -3.86 -10.62 4.18
CA VAL A 65 -3.57 -12.04 4.07
C VAL A 65 -2.34 -12.41 4.91
N PHE A 66 -1.26 -11.63 4.84
CA PHE A 66 -0.06 -11.86 5.65
C PHE A 66 -0.32 -11.66 7.14
N ALA A 67 -1.06 -10.61 7.52
CA ALA A 67 -1.42 -10.39 8.91
C ALA A 67 -2.24 -11.57 9.47
N ARG A 68 -3.25 -12.05 8.73
CA ARG A 68 -4.14 -13.12 9.18
C ARG A 68 -3.48 -14.50 9.22
N HIS A 69 -2.71 -14.86 8.20
CA HIS A 69 -2.20 -16.23 8.06
C HIS A 69 -0.78 -16.42 8.57
N LEU A 70 0.03 -15.36 8.59
CA LEU A 70 1.44 -15.42 9.01
C LEU A 70 1.71 -14.63 10.29
N GLY A 71 0.75 -13.84 10.78
CA GLY A 71 0.98 -12.93 11.92
C GLY A 71 2.00 -11.84 11.60
N ALA A 72 2.22 -11.54 10.33
CA ALA A 72 3.29 -10.64 9.88
C ALA A 72 2.74 -9.29 9.43
N GLY A 73 3.34 -8.20 9.93
CA GLY A 73 3.12 -6.86 9.42
C GLY A 73 3.69 -6.70 8.01
N THR A 74 3.07 -5.83 7.20
CA THR A 74 3.47 -5.59 5.80
C THR A 74 3.71 -4.12 5.56
N VAL A 75 4.91 -3.75 5.11
CA VAL A 75 5.24 -2.41 4.60
C VAL A 75 5.17 -2.44 3.07
N PHE A 76 4.39 -1.55 2.46
CA PHE A 76 4.42 -1.37 1.01
C PHE A 76 5.52 -0.36 0.64
N PHE A 77 6.55 -0.85 -0.04
CA PHE A 77 7.74 -0.06 -0.37
C PHE A 77 7.85 0.13 -1.89
N SER A 78 7.10 1.12 -2.39
CA SER A 78 6.99 1.45 -3.83
C SER A 78 7.59 2.83 -4.14
N PHE A 79 7.95 3.04 -5.41
CA PHE A 79 8.59 4.27 -5.92
C PHE A 79 7.82 4.90 -7.08
N SER A 80 6.65 4.35 -7.38
CA SER A 80 5.75 4.91 -8.38
C SER A 80 4.95 6.07 -7.76
N THR A 81 4.67 7.12 -8.53
CA THR A 81 3.88 8.29 -8.10
C THR A 81 2.51 8.41 -8.79
N ALA A 82 1.54 9.02 -8.12
CA ALA A 82 0.13 9.05 -8.56
C ALA A 82 -0.14 9.64 -9.96
N ASP A 83 0.83 10.33 -10.57
CA ASP A 83 0.76 10.93 -11.90
C ASP A 83 1.32 10.03 -13.01
N GLU A 84 1.52 8.74 -12.73
CA GLU A 84 2.05 7.74 -13.66
C GLU A 84 0.96 6.95 -14.41
N ASP A 85 -0.29 7.41 -14.33
CA ASP A 85 -1.43 6.89 -15.08
C ASP A 85 -1.62 5.36 -14.95
N TYR A 86 -1.52 4.83 -13.71
CA TYR A 86 -1.72 3.41 -13.45
C TYR A 86 -3.05 2.92 -14.01
N HIS A 87 -3.00 1.87 -14.81
CA HIS A 87 -4.17 1.28 -15.47
C HIS A 87 -4.88 2.22 -16.46
N ALA A 88 -4.20 3.26 -16.93
CA ALA A 88 -4.70 4.20 -17.92
C ALA A 88 -3.75 4.30 -19.14
N PRO A 89 -4.23 4.84 -20.27
CA PRO A 89 -3.37 5.10 -21.43
C PRO A 89 -2.19 5.99 -21.07
N ASN A 90 -1.04 5.76 -21.71
CA ASN A 90 0.23 6.45 -21.44
C ASN A 90 0.82 6.20 -20.04
N GLU A 91 0.44 5.11 -19.38
CA GLU A 91 1.13 4.61 -18.18
C GLU A 91 2.65 4.59 -18.40
N PHE A 92 3.39 5.19 -17.47
CA PHE A 92 4.84 5.31 -17.56
C PHE A 92 5.50 5.16 -16.20
N PHE A 93 6.82 5.03 -16.21
CA PHE A 93 7.60 5.00 -14.97
C PHE A 93 8.87 5.83 -15.09
N ARG A 94 9.16 6.65 -14.09
CA ARG A 94 10.34 7.51 -14.11
C ARG A 94 11.62 6.71 -13.96
N LEU A 95 12.58 6.94 -14.86
CA LEU A 95 13.92 6.34 -14.74
C LEU A 95 14.66 6.80 -13.47
N SER A 96 14.32 7.96 -12.91
CA SER A 96 14.83 8.41 -11.61
C SER A 96 14.25 7.58 -10.46
N SER A 97 12.94 7.30 -10.48
CA SER A 97 12.27 6.41 -9.53
C SER A 97 12.82 5.00 -9.59
N PHE A 98 13.07 4.46 -10.79
CA PHE A 98 13.72 3.15 -10.97
C PHE A 98 15.07 3.07 -10.25
N ARG A 99 15.95 4.05 -10.51
CA ARG A 99 17.29 4.08 -9.90
C ARG A 99 17.24 4.29 -8.39
N THR A 100 16.31 5.12 -7.91
CA THR A 100 16.10 5.38 -6.49
C THR A 100 15.59 4.12 -5.78
N GLY A 101 14.59 3.47 -6.36
CA GLY A 101 14.00 2.26 -5.82
C GLY A 101 14.98 1.10 -5.71
N LEU A 102 15.84 0.91 -6.71
CA LEU A 102 16.92 -0.10 -6.65
C LEU A 102 17.85 0.13 -5.45
N LYS A 103 18.31 1.38 -5.24
CA LYS A 103 19.16 1.72 -4.09
C LYS A 103 18.43 1.52 -2.76
N ALA A 104 17.17 1.93 -2.70
CA ALA A 104 16.36 1.85 -1.50
C ALA A 104 16.07 0.41 -1.09
N TRP A 105 15.68 -0.45 -2.02
CA TRP A 105 15.44 -1.87 -1.75
C TRP A 105 16.68 -2.59 -1.23
N VAL A 106 17.84 -2.36 -1.85
CA VAL A 106 19.11 -2.93 -1.39
C VAL A 106 19.42 -2.49 0.04
N ARG A 107 19.33 -1.18 0.32
CA ARG A 107 19.59 -0.64 1.67
C ARG A 107 18.62 -1.18 2.72
N LEU A 108 17.33 -1.27 2.38
CA LEU A 108 16.30 -1.79 3.28
C LEU A 108 16.57 -3.26 3.63
N LEU A 109 16.84 -4.11 2.63
CA LEU A 109 17.15 -5.52 2.85
C LEU A 109 18.43 -5.71 3.66
N GLU A 110 19.47 -4.90 3.40
CA GLU A 110 20.71 -4.93 4.18
C GLU A 110 20.51 -4.52 5.65
N ARG A 111 19.65 -3.53 5.93
CA ARG A 111 19.34 -3.13 7.31
C ARG A 111 18.51 -4.19 8.02
N LEU A 112 17.46 -4.69 7.37
CA LEU A 112 16.64 -5.78 7.91
C LEU A 112 17.51 -6.99 8.28
N GLY A 113 18.45 -7.38 7.41
CA GLY A 113 19.36 -8.49 7.67
C GLY A 113 20.40 -8.25 8.77
N ARG A 114 20.65 -6.98 9.15
CA ARG A 114 21.56 -6.61 10.25
C ARG A 114 20.83 -6.44 11.58
N GLU A 115 19.65 -5.83 11.57
CA GLU A 115 18.94 -5.37 12.77
C GLU A 115 17.88 -6.34 13.28
N LEU A 116 17.40 -7.28 12.44
CA LEU A 116 16.43 -8.30 12.84
C LEU A 116 17.07 -9.67 13.10
N ARG A 117 18.34 -9.69 13.53
CA ARG A 117 19.03 -10.91 14.00
C ARG A 117 18.91 -11.09 15.50
#